data_AF-A0A917KU06-F1
#
_entry.id   AF-A0A917KU06-F1
#
_cell.length_a   1.000
_cell.length_b   1.000
_cell.length_c   1.000
_cell.angle_alpha   90.00
_cell.angle_beta   90.00
_cell.angle_gamma   90.00
#
_symmetry.space_group_name_H-M   'P 1'
#
loop_
_entity.id
_entity.type
_entity.pdbx_description
1 polymer ?
#
loop_
_entity_poly.entity_id
_entity_poly.type
_entity_poly.pdbx_seq_one_letter_code
_entity_poly.pdbx_strand_id
1 'polypeptide(L)'
;MGLLGAGLGACASQPPDFSYGGAGFQPNNVRLNLAYAERNFGDMTQYQGKPAEAAAALAQFEAAVAGMRDPATSIALPMRYGSQVAAAVREEREAIGIPLSVLPGQASAALAAAVGPLQSGDQAAIRAALSNPVFTLGPEVTLQRLTNLPRMWMMESIAPILTRAAGSESGVVLR
;
A
#
# COMPACT_ATOMS: atom_id res chain seq x y z
N MET A 1 12.53 -7.33 52.42
CA MET A 1 13.67 -7.09 51.52
C MET A 1 13.35 -7.80 50.21
N GLY A 2 12.96 -7.16 49.11
CA GLY A 2 12.79 -5.75 48.76
C GLY A 2 12.14 -5.63 47.38
N LEU A 3 11.65 -4.41 47.11
CA LEU A 3 11.54 -3.69 45.82
C LEU A 3 10.69 -4.33 44.70
N LEU A 4 9.49 -3.80 44.41
CA LEU A 4 9.19 -2.66 43.50
C LEU A 4 9.46 -2.95 42.02
N GLY A 5 8.43 -2.78 41.18
CA GLY A 5 8.59 -2.73 39.72
C GLY A 5 7.27 -2.67 38.96
N ALA A 6 6.63 -1.50 38.97
CA ALA A 6 5.53 -1.18 38.06
C ALA A 6 6.03 -1.25 36.59
N GLY A 7 5.36 -2.04 35.76
CA GLY A 7 5.49 -2.02 34.31
C GLY A 7 4.17 -1.54 33.71
N LEU A 8 4.10 -0.23 33.49
CA LEU A 8 3.01 0.48 32.82
C LEU A 8 2.59 -0.24 31.54
N GLY A 9 1.28 -0.27 31.30
CA GLY A 9 0.68 -0.78 30.08
C GLY A 9 1.34 -0.14 28.86
N ALA A 10 2.09 -0.95 28.12
CA ALA A 10 2.43 -0.64 26.76
C ALA A 10 1.13 -0.68 25.96
N CYS A 11 0.51 0.48 25.75
CA CYS A 11 -0.20 0.76 24.50
C CYS A 11 0.84 0.70 23.38
N ALA A 12 1.35 -0.48 23.08
CA ALA A 12 2.02 -0.73 21.83
C ALA A 12 0.90 -0.80 20.81
N SER A 13 0.65 0.32 20.12
CA SER A 13 0.16 0.29 18.76
C SER A 13 1.03 -0.72 18.04
N GLN A 14 0.49 -1.93 17.86
CA GLN A 14 1.21 -3.05 17.29
C GLN A 14 1.80 -2.54 15.97
N PRO A 15 3.14 -2.57 15.78
CA PRO A 15 3.73 -2.09 14.55
C PRO A 15 2.99 -2.79 13.40
N PRO A 16 2.66 -2.06 12.34
CA PRO A 16 1.86 -2.67 11.31
C PRO A 16 2.65 -3.85 10.75
N ASP A 17 2.02 -5.01 10.88
CA ASP A 17 2.62 -6.30 10.57
C ASP A 17 2.46 -6.49 9.06
N PHE A 18 3.51 -6.10 8.33
CA PHE A 18 3.64 -6.36 6.90
C PHE A 18 4.33 -7.71 6.65
N SER A 19 4.21 -8.68 7.56
CA SER A 19 4.63 -10.05 7.29
C SER A 19 3.94 -10.53 6.01
N TYR A 20 4.71 -10.52 4.93
CA TYR A 20 4.53 -11.37 3.77
C TYR A 20 4.46 -12.80 4.31
N GLY A 21 3.23 -13.30 4.53
CA GLY A 21 2.99 -14.65 5.05
C GLY A 21 2.26 -14.75 6.39
N GLY A 22 1.81 -13.65 7.01
CA GLY A 22 0.95 -13.72 8.22
C GLY A 22 -0.54 -13.59 7.93
N ALA A 23 -0.94 -12.50 7.24
CA ALA A 23 -2.32 -12.24 6.77
C ALA A 23 -2.49 -11.01 5.82
N GLY A 24 -1.43 -10.30 5.38
CA GLY A 24 -1.56 -8.87 5.02
C GLY A 24 -1.53 -8.41 3.54
N PHE A 25 -0.97 -9.17 2.60
CA PHE A 25 -0.99 -8.81 1.16
C PHE A 25 -1.07 -10.08 0.32
N GLN A 26 -2.08 -10.14 -0.54
CA GLN A 26 -2.25 -11.22 -1.50
C GLN A 26 -2.55 -10.54 -2.84
N PRO A 27 -1.65 -10.60 -3.84
CA PRO A 27 -1.84 -9.92 -5.13
C PRO A 27 -3.20 -10.23 -5.78
N ASN A 28 -3.73 -11.42 -5.51
CA ASN A 28 -4.98 -11.94 -6.08
C ASN A 28 -6.18 -11.86 -5.12
N ASN A 29 -6.06 -11.22 -3.95
CA ASN A 29 -7.15 -11.13 -2.97
C ASN A 29 -7.47 -9.67 -2.65
N VAL A 30 -8.27 -9.08 -3.53
CA VAL A 30 -8.76 -7.70 -3.43
C VAL A 30 -9.43 -7.44 -2.09
N ARG A 31 -10.24 -8.39 -1.59
CA ARG A 31 -10.94 -8.24 -0.30
C ARG A 31 -9.97 -8.07 0.84
N LEU A 32 -8.96 -8.92 0.91
CA LEU A 32 -7.94 -8.85 1.96
C LEU A 32 -7.13 -7.55 1.85
N ASN A 33 -6.73 -7.18 0.63
CA ASN A 33 -5.99 -5.93 0.38
C ASN A 33 -6.80 -4.68 0.77
N LEU A 34 -8.13 -4.71 0.61
CA LEU A 34 -9.00 -3.62 1.06
C LEU A 34 -9.32 -3.67 2.56
N ALA A 35 -9.45 -4.86 3.16
CA ALA A 35 -9.80 -5.02 4.57
C ALA A 35 -8.76 -4.41 5.52
N TYR A 36 -7.50 -4.29 5.08
CA TYR A 36 -6.42 -3.64 5.83
C TYR A 36 -6.11 -2.22 5.34
N ALA A 37 -6.95 -1.63 4.47
CA ALA A 37 -6.66 -0.33 3.89
C ALA A 37 -6.52 0.78 4.95
N GLU A 38 -7.38 0.82 5.96
CA GLU A 38 -7.30 1.84 7.03
C GLU A 38 -6.03 1.68 7.86
N ARG A 39 -5.63 0.44 8.15
CA ARG A 39 -4.38 0.14 8.88
C ARG A 39 -3.15 0.57 8.09
N ASN A 40 -3.14 0.32 6.78
CA ASN A 40 -1.94 0.45 5.95
C ASN A 40 -1.87 1.80 5.22
N PHE A 41 -2.99 2.47 5.00
CA PHE A 41 -3.06 3.71 4.23
C PHE A 41 -3.56 4.90 5.04
N GLY A 42 -4.14 4.68 6.24
CA GLY A 42 -4.73 5.74 7.05
C GLY A 42 -3.73 6.75 7.63
N ASP A 43 -2.45 6.38 7.66
CA ASP A 43 -1.34 7.29 7.99
C ASP A 43 -0.11 6.84 7.18
N MET A 44 0.27 7.59 6.14
CA MET A 44 1.44 7.22 5.33
C MET A 44 2.77 7.68 5.96
N THR A 45 2.72 8.54 6.98
CA THR A 45 3.93 9.06 7.64
C THR A 45 4.66 7.97 8.45
N GLN A 46 3.96 6.91 8.84
CA GLN A 46 4.53 5.75 9.55
C GLN A 46 5.61 4.99 8.76
N TYR A 47 5.68 5.21 7.44
CA TYR A 47 6.63 4.62 6.51
C TYR A 47 7.87 5.48 6.23
N GLN A 48 7.97 6.67 6.83
CA GLN A 48 9.17 7.49 6.68
C GLN A 48 10.40 6.73 7.24
N GLY A 49 11.47 6.71 6.44
CA GLY A 49 12.67 5.92 6.73
C GLY A 49 12.53 4.41 6.51
N LYS A 50 11.38 3.94 5.99
CA LYS A 50 11.04 2.51 5.83
C LYS A 50 10.65 2.21 4.37
N PRO A 51 11.60 2.26 3.42
CA PRO A 51 11.29 2.19 2.00
C PRO A 51 10.68 0.85 1.57
N ALA A 52 11.04 -0.25 2.25
CA ALA A 52 10.45 -1.56 1.96
C ALA A 52 8.96 -1.62 2.32
N GLU A 53 8.61 -1.12 3.51
CA GLU A 53 7.24 -1.07 4.01
C GLU A 53 6.40 -0.07 3.21
N ALA A 54 6.99 1.08 2.85
CA ALA A 54 6.41 2.01 1.89
C ALA A 54 6.07 1.31 0.57
N ALA A 55 7.04 0.64 -0.06
CA ALA A 55 6.82 -0.07 -1.32
C ALA A 55 5.75 -1.16 -1.20
N ALA A 56 5.71 -1.89 -0.08
CA ALA A 56 4.69 -2.91 0.17
C ALA A 56 3.28 -2.32 0.29
N ALA A 57 3.12 -1.22 1.03
CA ALA A 57 1.83 -0.54 1.15
C ALA A 57 1.33 -0.04 -0.21
N LEU A 58 2.19 0.63 -0.97
CA LEU A 58 1.86 1.10 -2.32
C LEU A 58 1.51 -0.08 -3.27
N ALA A 59 2.27 -1.17 -3.20
CA ALA A 59 1.97 -2.38 -3.97
C ALA A 59 0.57 -2.95 -3.65
N GLN A 60 0.19 -2.97 -2.38
CA GLN A 60 -1.13 -3.43 -1.93
C GLN A 60 -2.25 -2.56 -2.48
N PHE A 61 -2.08 -1.24 -2.44
CA PHE A 61 -3.07 -0.32 -2.97
C PHE A 61 -3.27 -0.49 -4.48
N GLU A 62 -2.18 -0.55 -5.25
CA GLU A 62 -2.25 -0.78 -6.70
C GLU A 62 -2.86 -2.15 -7.06
N ALA A 63 -2.59 -3.20 -6.27
CA ALA A 63 -3.26 -4.50 -6.43
C ALA A 63 -4.76 -4.41 -6.16
N ALA A 64 -5.16 -3.69 -5.11
CA ALA A 64 -6.56 -3.44 -4.79
C ALA A 64 -7.26 -2.71 -5.95
N VAL A 65 -6.64 -1.65 -6.48
CA VAL A 65 -7.15 -0.90 -7.63
C VAL A 65 -7.24 -1.77 -8.89
N ALA A 66 -6.26 -2.65 -9.12
CA ALA A 66 -6.29 -3.60 -10.22
C ALA A 66 -7.52 -4.52 -10.13
N GLY A 67 -7.74 -5.13 -8.97
CA GLY A 67 -8.82 -6.09 -8.78
C GLY A 67 -10.22 -5.46 -8.67
N MET A 68 -10.34 -4.17 -8.30
CA MET A 68 -11.61 -3.44 -8.47
C MET A 68 -12.07 -3.38 -9.93
N ARG A 69 -11.13 -3.43 -10.89
CA ARG A 69 -11.42 -3.40 -12.33
C ARG A 69 -11.66 -4.78 -12.93
N ASP A 70 -11.29 -5.84 -12.22
CA ASP A 70 -11.44 -7.21 -12.66
C ASP A 70 -12.85 -7.74 -12.31
N PRO A 71 -13.70 -8.08 -13.29
CA PRO A 71 -15.05 -8.60 -13.03
C PRO A 71 -15.07 -9.88 -12.19
N ALA A 72 -14.00 -10.68 -12.19
CA ALA A 72 -13.94 -11.94 -11.44
C ALA A 72 -13.70 -11.72 -9.94
N THR A 73 -13.11 -10.58 -9.56
CA THR A 73 -12.71 -10.27 -8.17
C THR A 73 -13.27 -8.92 -7.68
N SER A 74 -14.13 -8.28 -8.49
CA SER A 74 -14.62 -6.92 -8.25
C SER A 74 -15.40 -6.83 -6.94
N ILE A 75 -14.98 -5.92 -6.08
CA ILE A 75 -15.77 -5.44 -4.96
C ILE A 75 -16.46 -4.18 -5.44
N ALA A 76 -17.79 -4.16 -5.37
CA ALA A 76 -18.58 -3.01 -5.78
C ALA A 76 -18.31 -1.83 -4.83
N LEU A 77 -17.40 -0.94 -5.22
CA LEU A 77 -17.32 0.39 -4.62
C LEU A 77 -18.47 1.24 -5.18
N PRO A 78 -19.23 1.95 -4.32
CA PRO A 78 -20.19 2.94 -4.80
C PRO A 78 -19.52 3.89 -5.80
N MET A 79 -20.14 4.09 -6.97
CA MET A 79 -19.58 4.86 -8.10
C MET A 79 -19.07 6.26 -7.68
N ARG A 80 -19.69 6.87 -6.66
CA ARG A 80 -19.28 8.14 -6.06
C ARG A 80 -17.83 8.18 -5.53
N TYR A 81 -17.23 7.03 -5.25
CA TYR A 81 -15.85 6.93 -4.74
C TYR A 81 -14.81 6.73 -5.85
N GLY A 82 -15.22 6.51 -7.10
CA GLY A 82 -14.30 6.28 -8.22
C GLY A 82 -13.36 7.45 -8.48
N SER A 83 -13.85 8.69 -8.35
CA SER A 83 -13.01 9.90 -8.50
C SER A 83 -11.99 10.05 -7.38
N GLN A 84 -12.33 9.64 -6.14
CA GLN A 84 -11.43 9.70 -5.00
C GLN A 84 -10.32 8.64 -5.10
N VAL A 85 -10.66 7.42 -5.52
CA VAL A 85 -9.67 6.38 -5.82
C VAL A 85 -8.72 6.83 -6.94
N ALA A 86 -9.25 7.43 -8.01
CA ALA A 86 -8.42 7.97 -9.09
C ALA A 86 -7.50 9.12 -8.63
N ALA A 87 -7.95 9.96 -7.69
CA ALA A 87 -7.13 11.01 -7.10
C ALA A 87 -6.00 10.43 -6.23
N ALA A 88 -6.29 9.39 -5.42
CA ALA A 88 -5.28 8.70 -4.61
C ALA A 88 -4.22 7.99 -5.48
N VAL A 89 -4.63 7.30 -6.55
CA VAL A 89 -3.68 6.69 -7.52
C VAL A 89 -2.78 7.76 -8.13
N ARG A 90 -3.33 8.93 -8.48
CA ARG A 90 -2.51 10.03 -9.02
C ARG A 90 -1.50 10.54 -8.00
N GLU A 91 -1.94 10.82 -6.78
CA GLU A 91 -1.08 11.32 -5.71
C GLU A 91 0.07 10.35 -5.39
N GLU A 92 -0.24 9.07 -5.21
CA GLU A 92 0.76 8.02 -5.03
C GLU A 92 1.78 8.01 -6.17
N ARG A 93 1.29 7.91 -7.41
CA ARG A 93 2.14 7.71 -8.58
C ARG A 93 3.03 8.91 -8.86
N GLU A 94 2.52 10.12 -8.67
CA GLU A 94 3.30 11.35 -8.73
C GLU A 94 4.39 11.37 -7.64
N ALA A 95 4.10 10.86 -6.44
CA ALA A 95 5.06 10.83 -5.34
C ALA A 95 6.27 9.94 -5.60
N ILE A 96 6.09 8.80 -6.28
CA ILE A 96 7.17 7.81 -6.52
C ILE A 96 7.63 7.70 -7.97
N GLY A 97 7.02 8.44 -8.90
CA GLY A 97 7.46 8.51 -10.29
C GLY A 97 6.98 7.35 -11.16
N ILE A 98 5.72 6.95 -11.01
CA ILE A 98 5.06 5.96 -11.86
C ILE A 98 4.11 6.69 -12.83
N PRO A 99 4.16 6.46 -14.15
CA PRO A 99 3.20 7.06 -15.07
C PRO A 99 1.76 6.57 -14.86
N LEU A 100 0.76 7.43 -15.03
CA LEU A 100 -0.66 7.04 -14.98
C LEU A 100 -1.06 6.04 -16.09
N SER A 101 -0.27 5.95 -17.16
CA SER A 101 -0.45 4.97 -18.24
C SER A 101 -0.08 3.54 -17.84
N VAL A 102 0.69 3.35 -16.77
CA VAL A 102 1.03 2.01 -16.26
C VAL A 102 -0.23 1.35 -15.70
N LEU A 103 -0.46 0.08 -16.02
CA LEU A 103 -1.60 -0.64 -15.46
C LEU A 103 -1.39 -0.88 -13.96
N PRO A 104 -2.42 -0.74 -13.09
CA PRO A 104 -2.27 -0.94 -11.64
C PRO A 104 -1.60 -2.27 -11.26
N GLY A 105 -1.96 -3.37 -11.93
CA GLY A 105 -1.31 -4.67 -11.69
C GLY A 105 0.19 -4.69 -12.01
N GLN A 106 0.64 -3.93 -13.03
CA GLN A 106 2.06 -3.81 -13.36
C GLN A 106 2.82 -2.96 -12.33
N ALA A 107 2.21 -1.85 -11.90
CA ALA A 107 2.76 -1.00 -10.84
C ALA A 107 2.91 -1.78 -9.52
N SER A 108 1.85 -2.50 -9.13
CA SER A 108 1.85 -3.38 -7.95
C SER A 108 2.97 -4.42 -8.03
N ALA A 109 3.11 -5.13 -9.16
CA ALA A 109 4.13 -6.14 -9.33
C ALA A 109 5.56 -5.56 -9.24
N ALA A 110 5.80 -4.40 -9.84
CA ALA A 110 7.10 -3.73 -9.77
C ALA A 110 7.46 -3.30 -8.33
N LEU A 111 6.49 -2.72 -7.61
CA LEU A 111 6.65 -2.34 -6.21
C LEU A 111 6.88 -3.55 -5.30
N ALA A 112 6.09 -4.62 -5.47
CA ALA A 112 6.24 -5.86 -4.71
C ALA A 112 7.63 -6.52 -4.96
N ALA A 113 8.10 -6.51 -6.21
CA ALA A 113 9.43 -7.03 -6.55
C ALA A 113 10.58 -6.24 -5.91
N ALA A 114 10.38 -4.95 -5.59
CA ALA A 114 11.36 -4.12 -4.92
C ALA A 114 11.44 -4.37 -3.40
N VAL A 115 10.41 -4.95 -2.78
CA VAL A 115 10.35 -5.13 -1.30
C VAL A 115 11.52 -5.94 -0.78
N GLY A 116 11.77 -7.14 -1.34
CA GLY A 116 12.86 -8.02 -0.87
C GLY A 116 14.25 -7.34 -0.93
N PRO A 117 14.63 -6.76 -2.08
CA PRO A 117 15.84 -5.96 -2.19
C PRO A 117 15.91 -4.82 -1.16
N LEU A 118 14.84 -4.05 -0.98
CA LEU A 118 14.79 -2.95 0.00
C LEU A 118 14.95 -3.44 1.45
N GLN A 119 14.35 -4.58 1.81
CA GLN A 119 14.50 -5.19 3.14
C GLN A 119 15.93 -5.68 3.39
N SER A 120 16.58 -6.21 2.35
CA SER A 120 17.95 -6.74 2.46
C SER A 120 19.00 -5.64 2.65
N GLY A 121 18.71 -4.40 2.23
CA GLY A 121 19.67 -3.30 2.22
C GLY A 121 20.78 -3.42 1.17
N ASP A 122 20.78 -4.48 0.35
CA ASP A 122 21.75 -4.69 -0.72
C ASP A 122 21.57 -3.64 -1.82
N GLN A 123 22.51 -2.70 -1.89
CA GLN A 123 22.47 -1.57 -2.82
C GLN A 123 22.45 -2.00 -4.28
N ALA A 124 23.12 -3.11 -4.64
CA ALA A 124 23.12 -3.60 -6.01
C ALA A 124 21.75 -4.19 -6.36
N ALA A 125 21.17 -4.99 -5.46
CA ALA A 125 19.84 -5.56 -5.64
C ALA A 125 18.75 -4.47 -5.67
N ILE A 126 18.83 -3.46 -4.80
CA ILE A 126 17.91 -2.31 -4.77
C ILE A 126 17.96 -1.56 -6.10
N ARG A 127 19.17 -1.22 -6.57
CA ARG A 127 19.32 -0.54 -7.85
C ARG A 127 18.75 -1.36 -8.99
N ALA A 128 19.02 -2.67 -9.03
CA ALA A 128 18.49 -3.55 -10.06
C ALA A 128 16.95 -3.58 -10.05
N ALA A 129 16.32 -3.71 -8.88
CA ALA A 129 14.87 -3.75 -8.75
C ALA A 129 14.19 -2.41 -9.12
N LEU A 130 14.76 -1.29 -8.68
CA LEU A 130 14.25 0.04 -8.97
C LEU A 130 14.62 0.57 -10.35
N SER A 131 15.46 -0.15 -11.11
CA SER A 131 15.71 0.13 -12.55
C SER A 131 14.59 -0.36 -13.46
N ASN A 132 13.51 -0.91 -12.90
CA ASN A 132 12.33 -1.31 -13.66
C ASN A 132 11.75 -0.11 -14.44
N PRO A 133 11.44 -0.24 -15.75
CA PRO A 133 10.88 0.85 -16.56
C PRO A 133 9.57 1.46 -16.06
N VAL A 134 8.88 0.80 -15.13
CA VAL A 134 7.72 1.37 -14.41
C VAL A 134 8.11 2.62 -13.60
N PHE A 135 9.34 2.69 -13.09
CA PHE A 135 9.87 3.82 -12.32
C PHE A 135 10.64 4.78 -13.23
N THR A 136 10.00 5.89 -13.62
CA THR A 136 10.59 6.82 -14.60
C THR A 136 11.59 7.81 -14.00
N LEU A 137 11.67 7.90 -12.67
CA LEU A 137 12.63 8.79 -11.99
C LEU A 137 14.02 8.17 -11.84
N GLY A 138 14.18 6.88 -12.15
CA GLY A 138 15.40 6.13 -11.94
C GLY A 138 15.55 5.62 -10.49
N PRO A 139 16.47 4.67 -10.27
CA PRO A 139 16.51 3.89 -9.04
C PRO A 139 16.84 4.73 -7.80
N GLU A 140 17.81 5.64 -7.89
CA GLU A 140 18.22 6.47 -6.75
C GLU A 140 17.11 7.44 -6.32
N VAL A 141 16.43 8.09 -7.26
CA VAL A 141 15.36 9.04 -6.95
C VAL A 141 14.14 8.31 -6.42
N THR A 142 13.75 7.18 -7.02
CA THR A 142 12.64 6.37 -6.50
C THR A 142 12.93 5.85 -5.10
N LEU A 143 14.15 5.39 -4.81
CA LEU A 143 14.55 5.01 -3.45
C LEU A 143 14.45 6.19 -2.48
N GLN A 144 14.91 7.37 -2.88
CA GLN A 144 14.84 8.57 -2.07
C GLN A 144 13.39 8.94 -1.73
N ARG A 145 12.48 8.82 -2.72
CA ARG A 145 11.04 9.07 -2.54
C ARG A 145 10.39 8.05 -1.62
N LEU A 146 10.68 6.76 -1.80
CA LEU A 146 10.17 5.70 -0.92
C LEU A 146 10.68 5.86 0.52
N THR A 147 11.93 6.29 0.68
CA THR A 147 12.50 6.58 2.00
C THR A 147 11.87 7.80 2.65
N ASN A 148 11.56 8.83 1.85
CA ASN A 148 11.02 10.11 2.33
C ASN A 148 9.63 10.36 1.74
N LEU A 149 8.70 9.42 1.98
CA LEU A 149 7.36 9.53 1.42
C LEU A 149 6.70 10.86 1.83
N PRO A 150 6.20 11.64 0.86
CA PRO A 150 5.35 12.76 1.19
C PRO A 150 4.05 12.25 1.81
N ARG A 151 3.36 13.12 2.54
CA ARG A 151 2.02 12.82 3.01
C ARG A 151 1.08 12.61 1.82
N MET A 152 0.28 11.56 1.86
CA MET A 152 -0.67 11.22 0.80
C MET A 152 -2.10 11.43 1.29
N TRP A 153 -2.57 12.67 1.22
CA TRP A 153 -3.85 13.08 1.80
C TRP A 153 -5.03 12.36 1.17
N MET A 154 -5.00 12.14 -0.15
CA MET A 154 -6.06 11.45 -0.86
C MET A 154 -6.07 9.98 -0.48
N MET A 155 -4.91 9.33 -0.48
CA MET A 155 -4.77 7.93 -0.06
C MET A 155 -5.23 7.71 1.39
N GLU A 156 -4.79 8.57 2.32
CA GLU A 156 -5.22 8.56 3.73
C GLU A 156 -6.73 8.74 3.87
N SER A 157 -7.33 9.67 3.11
CA SER A 157 -8.76 9.97 3.21
C SER A 157 -9.67 8.82 2.73
N ILE A 158 -9.22 8.01 1.77
CA ILE A 158 -10.04 6.91 1.22
C ILE A 158 -9.87 5.59 1.97
N ALA A 159 -8.82 5.44 2.78
CA ALA A 159 -8.51 4.25 3.54
C ALA A 159 -9.70 3.65 4.35
N PRO A 160 -10.47 4.45 5.14
CA PRO A 160 -11.65 3.92 5.85
C PRO A 160 -12.83 3.59 4.93
N ILE A 161 -12.90 4.17 3.73
CA ILE A 161 -13.93 3.82 2.74
C ILE A 161 -13.59 2.47 2.11
N LEU A 162 -12.34 2.26 1.74
CA LEU A 162 -11.84 1.00 1.18
C LEU A 162 -12.03 -0.17 2.16
N THR A 163 -11.71 0.04 3.43
CA THR A 163 -11.91 -0.96 4.50
C THR A 163 -13.38 -1.36 4.65
N ARG A 164 -14.29 -0.39 4.67
CA ARG A 164 -15.72 -0.66 4.75
C ARG A 164 -16.26 -1.37 3.50
N ALA A 165 -15.73 -1.04 2.32
CA ALA A 165 -16.11 -1.72 1.09
C ALA A 165 -15.73 -3.21 1.12
N ALA A 166 -14.61 -3.57 1.75
CA ALA A 166 -14.21 -4.96 1.94
C ALA A 166 -15.16 -5.77 2.84
N GLY A 167 -15.71 -5.13 3.88
CA GLY A 167 -16.63 -5.76 4.85
C GLY A 167 -18.10 -5.73 4.44
N SER A 168 -18.47 -4.98 3.40
CA SER A 168 -19.85 -4.87 2.93
C SER A 168 -20.23 -6.07 2.05
N GLU A 169 -20.55 -7.20 2.68
CA GLU A 169 -21.38 -8.23 2.06
C GLU A 169 -22.85 -7.82 2.15
N SER A 170 -23.36 -6.97 1.26
CA SER A 170 -24.81 -6.76 0.99
C SER A 170 -25.03 -5.52 0.13
N GLY A 171 -24.87 -5.64 -1.18
CA GLY A 171 -25.30 -4.62 -2.12
C GLY A 171 -25.91 -5.32 -3.33
N VAL A 172 -27.23 -5.47 -3.30
CA VAL A 172 -28.06 -6.05 -4.36
C VAL A 172 -27.51 -5.67 -5.74
N VAL A 173 -27.12 -6.66 -6.52
CA VAL A 173 -27.01 -6.53 -7.97
C VAL A 173 -28.43 -6.29 -8.47
N LEU A 174 -28.82 -5.03 -8.64
CA LEU A 174 -29.99 -4.70 -9.44
C LEU A 174 -29.61 -5.04 -10.88
N ARG A 175 -30.05 -6.22 -11.30
CA ARG A 175 -30.16 -6.61 -12.71
C ARG A 175 -31.26 -5.82 -13.38
#